data_AF-A0A1G9J5S1-F1
#
_entry.id   AF-A0A1G9J5S1-F1
#
_cell.length_a   1.000
_cell.length_b   1.000
_cell.length_c   1.000
_cell.angle_alpha   90.00
_cell.angle_beta   90.00
_cell.angle_gamma   90.00
#
_symmetry.space_group_name_H-M   'P 1'
#
loop_
_entity.id
_entity.type
_entity.pdbx_description
1 polymer ?
#
loop_
_entity_poly.entity_id
_entity_poly.type
_entity_poly.pdbx_seq_one_letter_code
_entity_poly.pdbx_strand_id
1 'polypeptide(L)'
;MTGSFNVQTEAMREHAKRLEGIVKQIATAQQAIGQASINGANAYGILCSPLLEPIMGTIEAAGTGAVNTAHGVVDATVDGVNGMADVYDDVDQKLGGNFKKIVEKLGELTS
;
A
#
# COMPACT_ATOMS: atom_id res chain seq x y z
N MET A 1 -14.20 7.55 32.00
CA MET A 1 -13.36 7.23 30.83
C MET A 1 -14.26 7.08 29.62
N THR A 2 -14.62 8.19 28.98
CA THR A 2 -15.27 8.18 27.67
C THR A 2 -14.17 7.97 26.64
N GLY A 3 -14.11 6.78 26.04
CA GLY A 3 -13.17 6.48 24.97
C GLY A 3 -13.51 7.34 23.75
N SER A 4 -12.92 8.53 23.66
CA SER A 4 -12.88 9.29 22.42
C SER A 4 -11.95 8.52 21.47
N PHE A 5 -12.47 8.10 20.33
CA PHE A 5 -11.64 7.61 19.23
C PHE A 5 -10.83 8.79 18.69
N ASN A 6 -9.68 9.08 19.30
CA ASN A 6 -8.72 10.05 18.77
C ASN A 6 -7.93 9.40 17.64
N VAL A 7 -8.61 9.11 16.53
CA VAL A 7 -7.96 8.57 15.33
C VAL A 7 -7.45 9.75 14.52
N GLN A 8 -6.13 9.83 14.38
CA GLN A 8 -5.48 10.84 13.54
C GLN A 8 -5.51 10.35 12.09
N THR A 9 -6.62 10.60 11.40
CA THR A 9 -6.80 10.21 9.99
C THR A 9 -5.75 10.85 9.08
N GLU A 10 -5.27 12.07 9.40
CA GLU A 10 -4.09 12.66 8.77
C GLU A 10 -2.84 11.79 8.87
N ALA A 11 -2.54 11.23 10.04
CA ALA A 11 -1.36 10.37 10.24
C ALA A 11 -1.47 9.06 9.44
N MET A 12 -2.70 8.53 9.32
CA MET A 12 -2.98 7.37 8.47
C MET A 12 -2.75 7.69 7.00
N ARG A 13 -3.25 8.83 6.51
CA ARG A 13 -3.02 9.29 5.13
C ARG A 13 -1.54 9.58 4.85
N GLU A 14 -0.80 10.11 5.82
CA GLU A 14 0.65 10.27 5.69
C GLU A 14 1.37 8.93 5.58
N HIS A 15 0.95 7.94 6.39
CA HIS A 15 1.50 6.59 6.30
C HIS A 15 1.21 5.94 4.94
N ALA A 16 -0.02 6.08 4.43
CA ALA A 16 -0.38 5.63 3.09
C ALA A 16 0.51 6.26 2.00
N LYS A 17 0.77 7.57 2.07
CA LYS A 17 1.72 8.25 1.14
C LYS A 17 3.14 7.69 1.22
N ARG A 18 3.61 7.32 2.41
CA ARG A 18 4.92 6.67 2.57
C ARG A 18 4.95 5.29 1.92
N LEU A 19 3.86 4.53 2.08
CA LEU A 19 3.70 3.22 1.43
C LEU A 19 3.60 3.35 -0.11
N GLU A 20 2.93 4.36 -0.65
CA GLU A 20 2.96 4.66 -2.10
C GLU A 20 4.38 4.90 -2.62
N GLY A 21 5.24 5.52 -1.81
CA GLY A 21 6.66 5.67 -2.11
C GLY A 21 7.38 4.33 -2.25
N ILE A 22 7.01 3.35 -1.41
CA ILE A 22 7.55 1.98 -1.47
C ILE A 22 7.00 1.24 -2.70
N VAL A 23 5.70 1.38 -3.02
CA VAL A 23 5.10 0.82 -4.25
C VAL A 23 5.87 1.27 -5.49
N LYS A 24 6.21 2.57 -5.58
CA LYS A 24 7.02 3.11 -6.69
C LYS A 24 8.42 2.51 -6.75
N GLN A 25 9.07 2.29 -5.61
CA GLN A 25 10.39 1.64 -5.58
C GLN A 25 10.31 0.18 -6.05
N ILE A 26 9.26 -0.55 -5.65
CA ILE A 26 9.01 -1.91 -6.11
C ILE A 26 8.76 -1.93 -7.63
N ALA A 27 8.01 -0.98 -8.16
CA ALA A 27 7.78 -0.86 -9.60
C ALA A 27 9.10 -0.60 -10.38
N THR A 28 9.98 0.25 -9.85
CA THR A 28 11.33 0.45 -10.42
C THR A 28 12.14 -0.85 -10.38
N ALA A 29 12.06 -1.63 -9.30
CA ALA A 29 12.73 -2.92 -9.21
C ALA A 29 12.19 -3.93 -10.25
N GLN A 30 10.88 -3.98 -10.47
CA GLN A 30 10.28 -4.83 -11.52
C GLN A 30 10.77 -4.44 -12.91
N GLN A 31 10.84 -3.14 -13.21
CA GLN A 31 11.38 -2.65 -14.48
C GLN A 31 12.86 -3.03 -14.65
N ALA A 32 13.66 -2.92 -13.59
CA ALA A 32 15.06 -3.33 -13.62
C ALA A 32 15.22 -4.84 -13.87
N ILE A 33 14.38 -5.68 -13.26
CA ILE A 33 14.35 -7.14 -13.51
C ILE A 33 14.03 -7.41 -14.98
N GLY A 34 13.02 -6.75 -15.56
CA GLY A 34 12.66 -6.93 -16.97
C GLY A 34 13.71 -6.46 -17.97
N GLN A 35 14.58 -5.52 -17.58
CA GLN A 35 15.69 -5.05 -18.42
C GLN A 35 16.97 -5.88 -18.25
N ALA A 36 17.22 -6.39 -17.06
CA ALA A 36 18.32 -7.28 -16.76
C ALA A 36 17.91 -8.74 -16.98
N SER A 37 17.66 -9.13 -18.23
CA SER A 37 17.45 -10.56 -18.52
C SER A 37 18.77 -11.30 -18.30
N ILE A 38 18.81 -12.12 -17.24
CA ILE A 38 19.96 -12.95 -16.87
C ILE A 38 20.07 -14.17 -17.80
N ASN A 39 19.03 -14.43 -18.61
CA ASN A 39 18.90 -15.54 -19.55
C ASN A 39 19.55 -15.31 -20.93
N GLY A 40 20.65 -14.56 -20.99
CA GLY A 40 21.44 -14.46 -22.21
C GLY A 40 22.52 -15.53 -22.25
N ALA A 41 22.52 -16.40 -23.27
CA ALA A 41 23.63 -17.32 -23.58
C ALA A 41 25.01 -16.61 -23.67
N ASN A 42 25.00 -15.28 -23.82
CA ASN A 42 26.18 -14.41 -23.86
C ASN A 42 26.72 -14.02 -22.47
N ALA A 43 25.93 -14.16 -21.39
CA ALA A 43 26.32 -13.74 -20.04
C ALA A 43 27.17 -14.80 -19.32
N TYR A 44 26.88 -16.09 -19.53
CA TYR A 44 27.58 -17.22 -18.90
C TYR A 44 28.55 -17.93 -19.85
N GLY A 45 28.62 -17.52 -21.12
CA GLY A 45 29.42 -18.16 -22.16
C GLY A 45 28.89 -19.54 -22.57
N ILE A 46 29.25 -19.99 -23.77
CA ILE A 46 28.75 -21.25 -24.37
C ILE A 46 28.96 -22.49 -23.47
N LEU A 47 29.98 -22.48 -22.63
CA LEU A 47 30.34 -23.64 -21.80
C LEU A 47 29.54 -23.74 -20.50
N CYS A 48 29.15 -22.62 -19.89
CA CYS A 48 28.41 -22.62 -18.62
C CYS A 48 26.90 -22.39 -18.81
N SER A 49 26.49 -21.88 -19.97
CA SER A 49 25.08 -21.65 -20.33
C SER A 49 24.18 -22.89 -20.19
N PRO A 50 24.54 -24.10 -20.66
CA PRO A 50 23.62 -25.25 -20.60
C PRO A 50 23.31 -25.72 -19.17
N LEU A 51 24.21 -25.43 -18.21
CA LEU A 51 24.03 -25.80 -16.82
C LEU A 51 23.38 -24.67 -15.99
N LEU A 52 23.72 -23.41 -16.30
CA LEU A 52 23.31 -22.25 -15.51
C LEU A 52 22.02 -21.61 -16.01
N GLU A 53 21.71 -21.62 -17.30
CA GLU A 53 20.45 -21.04 -17.83
C GLU A 53 19.19 -21.61 -17.17
N PRO A 54 19.02 -22.94 -16.99
CA PRO A 54 17.81 -23.46 -16.35
C PRO A 54 17.70 -23.04 -14.89
N ILE A 55 18.83 -23.02 -14.17
CA ILE A 55 18.88 -22.65 -12.75
C ILE A 55 18.58 -21.16 -12.59
N MET A 56 19.23 -20.31 -13.38
CA MET A 56 19.02 -18.85 -13.34
C MET A 56 17.60 -18.48 -13.76
N GLY A 57 17.01 -19.15 -14.76
CA GLY A 57 15.61 -18.95 -15.11
C GLY A 57 14.64 -19.23 -13.97
N THR A 58 14.87 -20.27 -13.17
CA THR A 58 14.02 -20.53 -11.99
C THR A 58 14.18 -19.48 -10.89
N ILE A 59 15.40 -19.00 -10.66
CA ILE A 59 15.68 -17.95 -9.68
C ILE A 59 15.06 -16.62 -10.13
N GLU A 60 15.15 -16.29 -11.41
CA GLU A 60 14.55 -15.08 -12.01
C GLU A 60 13.02 -15.12 -11.89
N ALA A 61 12.39 -16.26 -12.17
CA ALA A 61 10.95 -16.43 -12.01
C ALA A 61 10.52 -16.32 -10.54
N ALA A 62 11.25 -16.96 -9.61
CA ALA A 62 10.95 -16.88 -8.18
C ALA A 62 11.13 -15.44 -7.64
N GLY A 63 12.20 -14.76 -8.04
CA GLY A 63 12.46 -13.37 -7.67
C GLY A 63 11.38 -12.42 -8.19
N THR A 64 11.01 -12.57 -9.46
CA THR A 64 9.92 -11.78 -10.07
C THR A 64 8.59 -12.02 -9.36
N GLY A 65 8.27 -13.27 -9.05
CA GLY A 65 7.05 -13.63 -8.31
C GLY A 65 7.01 -13.02 -6.91
N ALA A 66 8.13 -13.04 -6.19
CA ALA A 66 8.24 -12.43 -4.86
C ALA A 66 8.04 -10.91 -4.90
N VAL A 67 8.68 -10.23 -5.87
CA VAL A 67 8.55 -8.76 -6.05
C VAL A 67 7.12 -8.37 -6.44
N ASN A 68 6.47 -9.14 -7.32
CA ASN A 68 5.08 -8.90 -7.70
C ASN A 68 4.12 -9.11 -6.52
N THR A 69 4.36 -10.14 -5.71
CA THR A 69 3.56 -10.40 -4.50
C THR A 69 3.72 -9.26 -3.49
N ALA A 70 4.96 -8.82 -3.26
CA ALA A 70 5.26 -7.69 -2.38
C ALA A 70 4.55 -6.41 -2.86
N HIS A 71 4.56 -6.13 -4.17
CA HIS A 71 3.82 -5.02 -4.75
C HIS A 71 2.33 -5.08 -4.39
N GLY A 72 1.67 -6.20 -4.67
CA GLY A 72 0.23 -6.35 -4.41
C GLY A 72 -0.14 -6.22 -2.93
N VAL A 73 0.69 -6.74 -2.02
CA VAL A 73 0.44 -6.63 -0.57
C VAL A 73 0.57 -5.20 -0.09
N VAL A 74 1.62 -4.49 -0.53
CA VAL A 74 1.83 -3.09 -0.12
C VAL A 74 0.73 -2.19 -0.69
N ASP A 75 0.34 -2.41 -1.95
CA ASP A 75 -0.73 -1.67 -2.61
C ASP A 75 -2.08 -1.86 -1.90
N ALA A 76 -2.45 -3.11 -1.58
CA ALA A 76 -3.64 -3.42 -0.78
C ALA A 76 -3.60 -2.78 0.62
N THR A 77 -2.41 -2.62 1.19
CA THR A 77 -2.23 -1.95 2.49
C THR A 77 -2.46 -0.44 2.37
N VAL A 78 -1.97 0.21 1.30
CA VAL A 78 -2.26 1.62 1.00
C VAL A 78 -3.77 1.85 0.92
N ASP A 79 -4.46 1.03 0.13
CA ASP A 79 -5.90 1.10 -0.06
C ASP A 79 -6.66 0.90 1.25
N GLY A 80 -6.27 -0.10 2.04
CA GLY A 80 -6.88 -0.39 3.33
C GLY A 80 -6.73 0.76 4.34
N VAL A 81 -5.53 1.36 4.41
CA VAL A 81 -5.25 2.47 5.33
C VAL A 81 -6.04 3.73 4.92
N ASN A 82 -6.08 4.05 3.63
CA ASN A 82 -6.88 5.16 3.12
C ASN A 82 -8.37 4.93 3.36
N GLY A 83 -8.88 3.72 3.07
CA GLY A 83 -10.28 3.36 3.30
C GLY A 83 -10.68 3.42 4.78
N MET A 84 -9.80 2.99 5.70
CA MET A 84 -10.06 3.16 7.13
C MET A 84 -10.11 4.64 7.53
N ALA A 85 -9.20 5.48 7.01
CA ALA A 85 -9.21 6.91 7.28
C ALA A 85 -10.53 7.56 6.82
N ASP A 86 -11.02 7.19 5.62
CA ASP A 86 -12.29 7.67 5.09
C ASP A 86 -13.49 7.26 5.98
N VAL A 87 -13.48 6.04 6.51
CA VAL A 87 -14.53 5.56 7.43
C VAL A 87 -14.52 6.36 8.73
N TYR A 88 -13.35 6.67 9.28
CA TYR A 88 -13.25 7.48 10.50
C TYR A 88 -13.74 8.91 10.28
N ASP A 89 -13.36 9.54 9.17
CA ASP A 89 -13.82 10.90 8.82
C ASP A 89 -15.35 10.95 8.64
N ASP A 90 -15.95 9.94 7.99
CA ASP A 90 -17.40 9.84 7.81
C ASP A 90 -18.14 9.66 9.14
N VAL A 91 -17.62 8.81 10.03
CA VAL A 91 -18.18 8.61 11.37
C VAL A 91 -18.10 9.91 12.18
N ASP A 92 -16.96 10.60 12.19
CA ASP A 92 -16.78 11.85 12.94
C ASP A 92 -17.73 12.95 12.41
N GLN A 93 -17.84 13.09 11.09
CA GLN A 93 -18.75 14.05 10.46
C GLN A 93 -20.22 13.77 10.82
N LYS A 94 -20.64 12.50 10.81
CA LYS A 94 -22.01 12.10 11.19
C LYS A 94 -22.30 12.34 12.66
N LEU A 95 -21.37 12.00 13.56
CA LEU A 95 -21.55 12.27 14.99
C LEU A 95 -21.57 13.77 15.27
N GLY A 96 -20.61 14.54 14.74
CA GLY A 96 -20.54 15.99 14.91
C GLY A 96 -21.79 16.70 14.38
N GLY A 97 -22.28 16.29 13.20
CA GLY A 97 -23.51 16.82 12.62
C GLY A 97 -24.75 16.51 13.45
N ASN A 98 -24.86 15.30 14.00
CA ASN A 98 -25.96 14.92 14.88
C ASN A 98 -25.91 15.66 16.21
N PHE A 99 -24.72 15.81 16.80
CA PHE A 99 -24.53 16.53 18.05
C PHE A 99 -24.89 18.01 17.90
N LYS A 100 -24.46 18.65 16.80
CA LYS A 100 -24.80 20.04 16.48
C LYS A 100 -26.32 20.26 16.41
N LYS A 101 -27.04 19.37 15.71
CA LYS A 101 -28.51 19.44 15.61
C LYS A 101 -29.20 19.29 16.96
N ILE A 102 -28.67 18.44 17.85
CA ILE A 102 -29.21 18.25 19.20
C ILE A 102 -28.99 19.52 20.03
N VAL A 103 -27.80 20.12 19.97
CA VAL A 103 -27.49 21.37 20.66
C VAL A 103 -28.37 22.52 20.17
N GLU A 104 -28.56 22.65 18.86
CA GLU A 104 -29.45 23.65 18.26
C GLU A 104 -30.90 23.50 18.77
N LYS A 105 -31.45 22.28 18.73
CA LYS A 105 -32.81 22.01 19.24
C LYS A 105 -32.96 22.25 20.74
N LEU A 106 -31.95 21.92 21.53
CA LEU A 106 -31.97 22.19 22.97
C LEU A 106 -31.92 23.69 23.25
N GLY A 107 -31.11 24.44 22.50
CA GLY A 107 -31.06 25.90 22.58
C GLY A 107 -32.39 26.57 22.27
N GLU A 108 -33.09 26.11 21.22
CA GLU A 108 -34.42 26.59 20.84
C GLU A 108 -35.51 26.29 21.88
N LEU A 109 -35.39 25.21 22.65
CA LEU A 109 -36.35 24.83 23.70
C LEU A 109 -36.14 25.55 25.03
N THR A 110 -34.96 26.14 25.24
CA THR A 110 -34.60 26.86 26.48
C THR A 110 -34.70 28.39 26.38
N SER A 111 -35.06 28.91 25.20
CA SER A 111 -35.32 30.35 24.96
C SER A 111 -36.80 30.63 24.77
#